data_AF-A0A316T4G1-F1
#
_entry.id   AF-A0A316T4G1-F1
#
_cell.length_a   1.000
_cell.length_b   1.000
_cell.length_c   1.000
_cell.angle_alpha   90.00
_cell.angle_beta   90.00
_cell.angle_gamma   90.00
#
_symmetry.space_group_name_H-M   'P 1'
#
loop_
_entity.id
_entity.type
_entity.pdbx_description
1 polymer ?
#
loop_
_entity_poly.entity_id
_entity_poly.type
_entity_poly.pdbx_seq_one_letter_code
_entity_poly.pdbx_strand_id
1 'polypeptide(L)' 'MNNLKIIRERRGLTQSQLAQLSGVSLQEIQEFEQGSPDTNQTAQLMALHKLATALSCNVNDLY' A
#
# COMPACT_ATOMS: atom_id res chain seq x y z
N MET A 1 5.53 12.97 1.78
CA MET A 1 6.29 11.70 1.91
C MET A 1 5.29 10.69 2.46
N ASN A 2 4.94 9.65 1.69
CA ASN A 2 3.95 8.66 2.15
C ASN A 2 4.67 7.52 2.87
N ASN A 3 4.23 7.15 4.07
CA ASN A 3 4.89 6.12 4.88
C ASN A 3 4.91 4.75 4.17
N LEU A 4 3.86 4.45 3.40
CA LEU A 4 3.81 3.29 2.50
C LEU A 4 5.03 3.21 1.55
N LYS A 5 5.37 4.31 0.88
CA LYS A 5 6.50 4.36 -0.06
C LYS A 5 7.82 4.08 0.65
N ILE A 6 8.00 4.66 1.83
CA ILE A 6 9.21 4.50 2.64
C ILE A 6 9.38 3.04 3.07
N ILE A 7 8.33 2.41 3.59
CA ILE A 7 8.37 1.02 4.05
C ILE A 7 8.61 0.07 2.87
N ARG A 8 7.95 0.32 1.73
CA ARG A 8 8.15 -0.44 0.50
C ARG A 8 9.61 -0.37 0.03
N GLU A 9 10.18 0.83 -0.04
CA GLU A 9 11.58 1.04 -0.46
C GLU A 9 12.57 0.43 0.54
N ARG A 10 12.31 0.53 1.85
CA ARG A 10 13.12 -0.14 2.89
C ARG A 10 13.15 -1.65 2.75
N ARG A 11 12.08 -2.25 2.21
CA ARG A 11 12.01 -3.69 1.90
C ARG A 11 12.59 -4.04 0.53
N GLY A 12 13.09 -3.07 -0.23
CA GLY A 12 13.62 -3.29 -1.58
C GLY A 12 12.55 -3.71 -2.59
N LEU A 13 11.28 -3.43 -2.30
CA LEU A 13 10.17 -3.81 -3.17
C LEU A 13 9.84 -2.69 -4.16
N THR A 14 9.54 -3.06 -5.40
CA THR A 14 8.92 -2.17 -6.38
C THR A 14 7.40 -2.13 -6.20
N GLN A 15 6.72 -1.13 -6.77
CA GLN A 15 5.24 -1.05 -6.71
C GLN A 15 4.58 -2.31 -7.29
N SER A 16 5.12 -2.87 -8.38
CA SER A 16 4.60 -4.08 -9.03
C SER A 16 4.82 -5.34 -8.19
N GLN A 17 5.98 -5.46 -7.54
CA GLN A 17 6.23 -6.55 -6.59
C GLN A 17 5.30 -6.45 -5.37
N LEU A 18 5.09 -5.24 -4.84
CA LEU A 18 4.15 -5.05 -3.75
C LEU A 18 2.72 -5.38 -4.17
N ALA A 19 2.31 -5.00 -5.39
CA ALA A 19 1.02 -5.36 -5.97
C ALA A 19 0.83 -6.87 -6.03
N GLN A 20 1.81 -7.61 -6.55
CA GLN A 20 1.77 -9.07 -6.61
C GLN A 20 1.74 -9.71 -5.22
N LEU A 21 2.52 -9.19 -4.26
CA LEU A 21 2.58 -9.74 -2.90
C LEU A 21 1.30 -9.50 -2.10
N SER A 22 0.72 -8.30 -2.23
CA SER A 22 -0.49 -7.91 -1.49
C SER A 22 -1.79 -8.29 -2.19
N GLY A 23 -1.75 -8.60 -3.50
CA GLY A 23 -2.95 -8.82 -4.29
C GLY A 23 -3.79 -7.55 -4.46
N VAL A 24 -3.14 -6.39 -4.40
CA VAL A 24 -3.68 -5.06 -4.63
C VAL A 24 -3.19 -4.60 -5.99
N SER A 25 -3.97 -3.82 -6.73
CA SER A 25 -3.57 -3.33 -8.03
C SER A 25 -2.44 -2.29 -7.92
N LEU A 26 -1.61 -2.19 -8.97
CA LEU A 26 -0.56 -1.16 -9.04
C LEU A 26 -1.14 0.25 -8.92
N GLN A 27 -2.33 0.46 -9.49
CA GLN A 27 -3.03 1.73 -9.47
C GLN A 27 -3.43 2.13 -8.05
N GLU A 28 -4.03 1.22 -7.29
CA GLU A 28 -4.36 1.46 -5.88
C GLU A 28 -3.10 1.86 -5.08
N ILE A 29 -1.99 1.14 -5.26
CA ILE A 29 -0.72 1.48 -4.58
C ILE A 29 -0.25 2.89 -4.95
N GLN A 30 -0.34 3.28 -6.22
CA GLN A 30 0.01 4.63 -6.65
C GLN A 30 -0.91 5.70 -6.05
N GLU A 31 -2.22 5.44 -6.00
CA GLU A 31 -3.21 6.33 -5.38
C GLU A 31 -2.92 6.50 -3.88
N PHE A 32 -2.58 5.41 -3.19
CA PHE A 32 -2.12 5.46 -1.81
C PHE A 32 -0.84 6.28 -1.65
N GLU A 33 0.18 6.05 -2.48
CA GLU A 33 1.46 6.77 -2.41
C GLU A 33 1.33 8.26 -2.81
N GLN A 34 0.37 8.62 -3.65
CA GLN A 34 0.11 10.00 -4.08
C GLN A 34 -0.89 10.73 -3.18
N GLY A 35 -1.62 10.02 -2.31
CA GLY A 35 -2.54 10.62 -1.33
C GLY A 35 -3.91 10.97 -1.90
N SER A 36 -4.36 10.30 -2.96
CA SER A 36 -5.69 10.52 -3.55
C SER A 36 -6.33 9.20 -3.97
N PRO A 37 -6.79 8.38 -3.01
CA PRO A 37 -7.67 7.27 -3.31
C PRO A 37 -9.07 7.84 -3.57
N ASP A 38 -9.49 7.84 -4.83
CA ASP A 38 -10.89 8.11 -5.23
C ASP A 38 -11.81 6.90 -4.93
N THR A 39 -11.27 5.83 -4.35
CA THR A 39 -11.98 4.60 -4.02
C THR A 39 -12.73 4.70 -2.69
N ASN A 40 -13.86 3.99 -2.60
CA ASN A 40 -14.66 3.87 -1.38
C ASN A 40 -13.80 3.52 -0.14
N GLN A 41 -14.08 4.16 1.01
CA GLN A 41 -13.34 3.98 2.27
C GLN A 41 -13.17 2.49 2.66
N THR A 42 -14.16 1.64 2.39
CA THR A 42 -14.10 0.20 2.67
C THR A 42 -13.08 -0.53 1.80
N ALA A 43 -13.00 -0.21 0.51
CA ALA A 43 -12.02 -0.80 -0.40
C ALA A 43 -10.61 -0.33 -0.03
N GLN A 44 -10.49 0.94 0.34
CA GLN A 44 -9.25 1.54 0.80
C GLN A 44 -8.72 0.82 2.06
N LEU A 45 -9.57 0.56 3.05
CA LEU A 45 -9.21 -0.21 4.25
C LEU A 45 -8.75 -1.64 3.93
N MET A 46 -9.43 -2.33 3.01
CA MET A 46 -9.03 -3.68 2.59
C MET A 46 -7.67 -3.68 1.90
N ALA A 47 -7.41 -2.72 1.01
CA ALA A 47 -6.13 -2.58 0.33
C ALA A 47 -4.99 -2.26 1.32
N LEU A 48 -5.21 -1.31 2.22
CA LEU A 48 -4.28 -0.99 3.32
C LEU A 48 -3.96 -2.22 4.19
N HIS A 49 -4.97 -3.02 4.54
CA HIS A 49 -4.78 -4.24 5.33
C HIS A 49 -3.95 -5.30 4.58
N LYS A 50 -4.21 -5.48 3.28
CA LYS A 50 -3.43 -6.37 2.41
C LYS A 50 -1.98 -5.89 2.27
N LEU A 51 -1.78 -4.59 2.07
CA LEU A 51 -0.44 -3.99 1.98
C LEU A 51 0.32 -4.15 3.28
N ALA A 52 -0.31 -3.88 4.43
CA ALA A 52 0.28 -4.06 5.74
C ALA A 52 0.68 -5.52 6.00
N THR A 53 -0.17 -6.46 5.59
CA THR A 53 0.12 -7.90 5.69
C THR A 53 1.32 -8.28 4.82
N ALA A 54 1.38 -7.83 3.57
CA ALA A 54 2.50 -8.08 2.66
C ALA A 54 3.82 -7.43 3.14
N LEU A 55 3.71 -6.23 3.73
CA LEU A 55 4.81 -5.48 4.31
C LEU A 55 5.08 -5.85 5.77
N SER A 56 4.42 -6.89 6.29
CA SER A 56 4.49 -7.34 7.69
C SER A 56 4.63 -6.19 8.70
N CYS A 57 3.82 -5.15 8.50
CA CYS A 57 3.76 -3.94 9.33
C CYS A 57 2.33 -3.72 9.79
N ASN A 58 2.12 -2.78 10.71
CA ASN A 58 0.78 -2.39 11.08
C ASN A 58 0.18 -1.49 10.00
N VAL A 59 -1.14 -1.53 9.83
CA VAL A 59 -1.83 -0.58 8.95
C VAL A 59 -1.62 0.87 9.42
N ASN A 60 -1.49 1.08 10.73
CA ASN A 60 -1.15 2.38 11.32
C ASN A 60 0.24 2.88 10.89
N ASP A 61 1.16 1.99 10.50
CA ASP A 61 2.48 2.39 10.00
C ASP A 61 2.41 2.90 8.55
N LEU A 62 1.29 2.67 7.85
CA LEU A 62 1.07 3.09 6.47
C LEU A 62 0.35 4.45 6.36
N TYR A 63 -0.28 4.91 7.45
CA TYR A 63 -0.92 6.22 7.57
C TYR A 63 0.07 7.36 7.77
#